data_AF-N9WMM1-F1
#
_entry.id   AF-N9WMM1-F1
#
_cell.length_a   1.000
_cell.length_b   1.000
_cell.length_c   1.000
_cell.angle_alpha   90.00
_cell.angle_beta   90.00
_cell.angle_gamma   90.00
#
_symmetry.space_group_name_H-M   'P 1'
#
loop_
_entity.id
_entity.type
_entity.pdbx_description
1 polymer ?
#
loop_
_entity_poly.entity_id
_entity_poly.type
_entity_poly.pdbx_seq_one_letter_code
_entity_poly.pdbx_strand_id
1 'polypeptide(L)' 'MGLNQMPERFLGYEKEPWHSRGLRIIPVDNYCVFYIPDAGNAVVTIIRVMYGGRDIDTQLNKYTKQ' A
#
# COMPACT_ATOMS: atom_id res chain seq x y z
N MET A 1 -8.55 9.94 -10.78
CA MET A 1 -8.64 8.47 -10.90
C MET A 1 -8.25 7.87 -9.55
N GLY A 2 -9.12 7.04 -8.94
CA GLY A 2 -8.93 6.53 -7.58
C GLY A 2 -8.72 5.01 -7.52
N LEU A 3 -8.78 4.45 -6.33
CA LEU A 3 -8.72 2.99 -6.09
C LEU A 3 -9.99 2.25 -6.53
N ASN A 4 -11.07 2.99 -6.84
CA ASN A 4 -12.34 2.45 -7.33
C ASN A 4 -12.29 1.94 -8.78
N GLN A 5 -11.21 2.24 -9.50
CA GLN A 5 -10.99 1.77 -10.88
C GLN A 5 -9.61 1.15 -10.92
N MET A 6 -9.46 -0.05 -11.49
CA MET A 6 -8.18 -0.74 -11.70
C MET A 6 -7.16 -0.56 -10.56
N PRO A 7 -7.48 -0.96 -9.31
CA PRO A 7 -6.58 -0.76 -8.17
C PRO A 7 -5.26 -1.54 -8.32
N GLU A 8 -5.19 -2.51 -9.22
CA GLU A 8 -3.97 -3.27 -9.53
C GLU A 8 -3.01 -2.56 -10.50
N ARG A 9 -3.34 -1.35 -10.99
CA ARG A 9 -2.47 -0.63 -11.93
C ARG A 9 -1.19 -0.09 -11.31
N PHE A 10 -1.17 0.11 -10.00
CA PHE A 10 -0.04 0.73 -9.30
C PHE A 10 1.00 -0.31 -8.91
N LEU A 11 2.28 0.07 -8.94
CA LEU A 11 3.38 -0.85 -8.69
C LEU A 11 3.25 -1.53 -7.31
N GLY A 12 3.55 -2.83 -7.28
CA GLY A 12 3.70 -3.56 -6.04
C GLY A 12 4.92 -3.08 -5.26
N TYR A 13 4.86 -3.18 -3.94
CA TYR A 13 6.01 -2.95 -3.08
C TYR A 13 7.07 -4.00 -3.38
N GLU A 14 8.33 -3.58 -3.49
CA GLU A 14 9.40 -4.47 -3.96
C GLU A 14 9.98 -5.34 -2.84
N LYS A 15 9.86 -4.91 -1.58
CA LYS A 15 10.53 -5.58 -0.45
C LYS A 15 9.62 -6.58 0.25
N GLU A 16 10.18 -7.73 0.61
CA GLU A 16 9.52 -8.69 1.49
C GLU A 16 9.40 -8.16 2.93
N PRO A 17 8.38 -8.57 3.71
CA PRO A 17 7.34 -9.56 3.40
C PRO A 17 6.13 -8.98 2.63
N TRP A 18 6.21 -7.74 2.17
CA TRP A 18 5.06 -7.01 1.62
C TRP A 18 4.83 -7.27 0.15
N HIS A 19 5.90 -7.55 -0.59
CA HIS A 19 5.85 -7.93 -1.99
C HIS A 19 4.96 -9.17 -2.20
N SER A 20 5.27 -10.26 -1.51
CA SER A 20 4.46 -11.49 -1.55
C SER A 20 3.01 -11.32 -1.08
N ARG A 21 2.71 -10.29 -0.29
CA ARG A 21 1.34 -9.95 0.17
C ARG A 21 0.56 -9.08 -0.82
N GLY A 22 1.17 -8.70 -1.95
CA GLY A 22 0.51 -7.85 -2.95
C GLY A 22 0.30 -6.40 -2.49
N LEU A 23 1.13 -5.92 -1.54
CA LEU A 23 1.07 -4.52 -1.10
C LEU A 23 1.39 -3.60 -2.27
N ARG A 24 0.60 -2.55 -2.45
CA ARG A 24 0.77 -1.53 -3.48
C ARG A 24 0.79 -0.15 -2.87
N ILE A 25 1.42 0.80 -3.56
CA ILE A 25 1.50 2.20 -3.13
C ILE A 25 0.86 3.11 -4.17
N ILE A 26 0.05 4.06 -3.69
CA ILE A 26 -0.38 5.21 -4.46
C ILE A 26 0.03 6.50 -3.73
N PRO A 27 0.75 7.43 -4.39
CA PRO A 27 0.97 8.77 -3.84
C PRO A 27 -0.30 9.62 -3.96
N VAL A 28 -0.64 10.35 -2.90
CA VAL A 28 -1.76 11.28 -2.81
C VAL A 28 -1.26 12.56 -2.12
N ASP A 29 -1.03 13.61 -2.89
CA ASP A 29 -0.37 14.85 -2.45
C ASP A 29 0.93 14.56 -1.68
N ASN A 30 0.98 14.93 -0.40
CA ASN A 30 2.12 14.72 0.48
C ASN A 30 2.08 13.38 1.24
N TYR A 31 1.18 12.47 0.86
CA TYR A 31 0.98 11.18 1.53
C TYR A 31 1.17 10.00 0.57
N CYS A 32 1.53 8.87 1.14
CA CYS A 32 1.56 7.57 0.49
C CYS A 32 0.50 6.67 1.12
N VAL A 33 -0.38 6.13 0.30
CA VAL A 33 -1.40 5.17 0.72
C VAL A 33 -0.96 3.77 0.31
N PHE A 34 -0.89 2.89 1.30
CA PHE A 34 -0.51 1.49 1.18
C PHE A 34 -1.76 0.65 1.25
N TYR A 35 -1.99 -0.18 0.24
CA TYR A 35 -3.22 -0.96 0.12
C TYR A 35 -2.98 -2.32 -0.53
N ILE A 36 -3.90 -3.25 -0.30
CA ILE A 36 -3.95 -4.56 -0.96
C ILE A 36 -5.31 -4.68 -1.63
N PRO A 37 -5.38 -4.79 -2.97
CA PRO A 37 -6.62 -5.07 -3.67
C PRO A 37 -6.97 -6.56 -3.58
N ASP A 38 -8.25 -6.85 -3.41
CA ASP A 38 -8.83 -8.17 -3.54
C ASP A 38 -9.82 -8.15 -4.72
N ALA A 39 -9.37 -8.66 -5.87
CA ALA A 39 -10.18 -8.72 -7.08
C ALA A 39 -11.36 -9.70 -6.98
N GLY A 40 -11.25 -10.74 -6.15
CA GLY A 40 -12.32 -11.73 -5.97
C GLY A 40 -13.52 -11.14 -5.21
N ASN A 41 -13.23 -10.31 -4.21
CA ASN A 41 -14.25 -9.64 -3.40
C ASN A 41 -14.58 -8.21 -3.88
N ALA A 42 -13.87 -7.69 -4.88
CA ALA A 42 -13.94 -6.29 -5.31
C ALA A 42 -13.73 -5.28 -4.16
N VAL A 43 -12.86 -5.62 -3.21
CA VAL A 43 -12.54 -4.80 -2.04
C VAL A 43 -11.10 -4.30 -2.14
N VAL A 44 -10.87 -3.07 -1.68
CA VAL A 44 -9.52 -2.53 -1.50
C VAL A 44 -9.28 -2.27 -0.03
N THR A 45 -8.35 -3.03 0.56
CA THR A 45 -8.00 -2.89 1.97
C THR A 45 -6.88 -1.87 2.11
N ILE A 46 -7.18 -0.75 2.77
CA ILE A 46 -6.16 0.24 3.11
C ILE A 46 -5.41 -0.26 4.34
N ILE A 47 -4.11 -0.53 4.17
CA ILE A 47 -3.24 -0.97 5.26
C ILE A 47 -2.74 0.24 6.05
N ARG A 48 -2.34 1.30 5.35
CA ARG A 48 -1.78 2.49 5.99
C ARG A 48 -1.77 3.73 5.11
N VAL A 49 -1.88 4.89 5.74
CA VAL A 49 -1.64 6.21 5.13
C VAL A 49 -0.49 6.89 5.87
N MET A 50 0.56 7.28 5.15
CA MET A 50 1.76 7.89 5.74
C MET A 50 2.13 9.17 5.02
N TYR A 51 2.65 10.16 5.75
CA TYR A 51 3.29 11.31 5.10
C TYR A 51 4.51 10.83 4.31
N GLY A 52 4.61 11.23 3.04
CA GLY A 52 5.60 10.74 2.07
C GLY A 52 7.04 11.10 2.42
N GLY A 53 7.25 12.14 3.25
CA GLY A 53 8.58 12.47 3.77
C GLY A 53 9.06 11.60 4.93
N ARG A 54 8.30 10.57 5.35
CA ARG A 54 8.75 9.61 6.37
C ARG A 54 9.45 8.41 5.73
N ASP A 55 10.40 7.85 6.47
CA ASP A 55 11.04 6.58 6.11
C ASP A 55 10.02 5.42 6.12
N ILE A 56 9.68 4.95 4.92
CA ILE A 56 8.61 3.96 4.71
C ILE A 56 8.95 2.64 5.42
N ASP A 57 10.18 2.15 5.30
CA ASP A 57 10.59 0.85 5.86
C ASP A 57 10.51 0.86 7.38
N THR A 58 10.99 1.93 8.02
CA THR A 58 10.89 2.13 9.47
C THR A 58 9.45 2.16 9.92
N GLN A 59 8.57 2.85 9.19
CA GLN A 59 7.15 2.90 9.54
C GLN A 59 6.44 1.56 9.33
N LEU A 60 6.73 0.84 8.26
CA LEU A 60 6.17 -0.49 8.02
C LEU A 60 6.66 -1.47 9.10
N ASN A 61 7.95 -1.47 9.42
CA ASN A 61 8.53 -2.35 10.44
C ASN A 61 8.05 -2.03 11.85
N LYS A 62 7.87 -0.75 12.21
CA LYS A 62 7.45 -0.35 13.56
C LYS A 62 6.05 -0.86 13.92
N TYR A 63 5.14 -0.87 12.95
CA TYR A 63 3.72 -1.12 13.21
C TYR A 63 3.22 -2.43 12.61
N THR A 64 4.11 -3.23 12.04
CA THR A 64 3.77 -4.56 11.51
C THR A 64 4.64 -5.66 12.10
N LYS A 65 5.23 -5.42 13.27
CA LYS A 65 5.73 -6.52 14.10
C LYS A 65 4.53 -7.38 14.49
N GLN A 66 4.56 -8.65 14.06
CA GLN A 66 3.75 -9.70 14.63
C GLN A 66 4.11 -9.90 16.10
#